data_AF-A0A3D1RPU8-F1
#
_entry.id   AF-A0A3D1RPU8-F1
#
_cell.length_a   1.000
_cell.length_b   1.000
_cell.length_c   1.000
_cell.angle_alpha   90.00
_cell.angle_beta   90.00
_cell.angle_gamma   90.00
#
_symmetry.space_group_name_H-M   'P 1'
#
loop_
_entity.id
_entity.type
_entity.pdbx_description
1 polymer ?
#
loop_
_entity_poly.entity_id
_entity_poly.type
_entity_poly.pdbx_seq_one_letter_code
_entity_poly.pdbx_strand_id
1 'polypeptide(L)'
;MFTKELLDKSSLLRKNWEDEVKRIVEKKADQKERWSTVSDLEIKRIYGPEDIKDMDFEKDIGYPGQFPYLRGNQATGYRGKYWT
;
A
#
# COMPACT_ATOMS: atom_id res chain seq x y z
N MET A 1 -7.09 -10.45 6.08
CA MET A 1 -7.09 -8.96 6.16
C MET A 1 -6.75 -8.52 7.58
N PHE A 2 -6.41 -7.25 7.82
CA PHE A 2 -5.92 -6.82 9.13
C PHE A 2 -6.98 -6.87 10.22
N THR A 3 -6.58 -7.27 11.43
CA THR A 3 -7.46 -7.26 12.60
C THR A 3 -7.71 -5.83 13.05
N LYS A 4 -8.87 -5.58 13.67
CA LYS A 4 -9.21 -4.26 14.22
C LYS A 4 -8.15 -3.77 15.21
N GLU A 5 -7.68 -4.64 16.10
CA GLU A 5 -6.62 -4.32 17.06
C GLU A 5 -5.33 -3.83 16.38
N LEU A 6 -4.92 -4.49 15.28
CA LEU A 6 -3.75 -4.08 14.52
C LEU A 6 -3.97 -2.73 13.84
N LEU A 7 -5.16 -2.49 13.26
CA LEU A 7 -5.50 -1.22 12.63
C LEU A 7 -5.50 -0.08 13.64
N ASP A 8 -6.08 -0.28 14.82
CA ASP A 8 -6.09 0.69 15.91
C ASP A 8 -4.67 1.02 16.38
N LYS A 9 -3.83 -0.01 16.57
CA LYS A 9 -2.41 0.16 16.92
C LYS A 9 -1.62 0.88 15.82
N SER A 10 -1.83 0.50 14.56
CA SER A 10 -1.19 1.13 13.39
C SER A 10 -1.55 2.61 13.32
N SER A 11 -2.83 2.94 13.49
CA SER A 11 -3.31 4.33 13.46
C SER A 11 -2.67 5.18 14.56
N LEU A 12 -2.50 4.63 15.77
CA LEU A 12 -1.83 5.35 16.86
C LEU A 12 -0.34 5.61 16.55
N LEU A 13 0.37 4.58 16.06
CA LEU A 13 1.77 4.71 15.67
C LEU A 13 1.95 5.72 14.54
N ARG A 14 1.06 5.69 13.54
CA ARG A 14 1.06 6.62 12.42
C ARG A 14 0.89 8.05 12.88
N LYS A 15 -0.07 8.32 13.78
CA LYS A 15 -0.28 9.67 14.32
C LYS A 15 0.98 10.22 15.00
N ASN A 16 1.61 9.42 15.85
CA ASN A 16 2.84 9.83 16.55
C ASN A 16 3.97 10.12 15.57
N TRP A 17 4.08 9.33 14.50
CA TRP A 17 5.06 9.54 13.44
C TRP A 17 4.75 10.78 12.58
N GLU A 18 3.48 11.04 12.24
CA GLU A 18 3.04 12.23 11.51
C GLU A 18 3.35 13.53 12.29
N ASP A 19 3.18 13.50 13.62
CA ASP A 19 3.55 14.63 14.49
C ASP A 19 5.06 14.88 14.52
N GLU A 20 5.89 13.83 14.51
CA GLU A 20 7.35 13.96 14.38
C GLU A 20 7.75 14.49 13.00
N VAL A 21 7.13 13.96 11.94
CA VAL A 21 7.35 14.43 10.56
C VAL A 21 7.06 15.92 10.46
N LYS A 22 5.93 16.38 11.00
CA LYS A 22 5.57 17.81 10.97
C LYS A 22 6.64 18.67 11.64
N ARG A 23 7.12 18.27 12.82
CA ARG A 23 8.19 18.97 13.55
C ARG A 23 9.50 19.04 12.78
N ILE A 24 9.83 18.01 12.00
CA ILE A 24 11.04 17.98 11.17
C ILE A 24 10.88 18.87 9.94
N VAL A 25 9.75 18.75 9.24
CA VAL A 25 9.45 19.49 8.01
C VAL A 25 9.37 20.99 8.24
N GLU A 26 8.83 21.44 9.39
CA GLU A 26 8.81 22.84 9.80
C GLU A 26 10.23 23.45 9.90
N LYS A 27 11.22 22.65 10.31
CA LYS A 27 12.63 23.10 10.40
C LYS A 27 13.38 22.95 9.09
N LYS A 28 13.06 21.89 8.34
CA LYS A 28 13.72 21.54 7.09
C LYS A 28 12.70 20.90 6.17
N ALA A 29 12.21 21.69 5.22
CA ALA A 29 11.25 21.24 4.24
C ALA A 29 11.74 20.04 3.43
N ASP A 30 10.79 19.27 2.91
CA ASP A 30 11.07 18.22 1.94
C ASP A 30 11.67 18.81 0.66
N GLN A 31 12.28 17.94 -0.17
CA GLN A 31 12.83 18.34 -1.46
C GLN A 31 11.78 18.84 -2.46
N LYS A 32 10.53 18.41 -2.29
CA LYS A 32 9.39 18.73 -3.15
C LYS A 32 8.17 18.93 -2.28
N GLU A 33 7.33 19.88 -2.66
CA GLU A 33 6.04 20.13 -2.00
C GLU A 33 5.04 19.00 -2.26
N ARG A 34 5.08 18.39 -3.46
CA ARG A 34 4.20 17.30 -3.87
C ARG A 34 4.97 16.19 -4.58
N TRP A 35 4.62 14.96 -4.26
CA TRP A 35 5.09 13.76 -4.95
C TRP A 35 3.94 13.18 -5.78
N SER A 36 4.18 12.90 -7.05
CA SER A 36 3.21 12.24 -7.91
C SER A 36 3.85 11.24 -8.87
N THR A 37 3.05 10.30 -9.35
CA THR A 37 3.42 9.42 -10.47
C THR A 37 3.44 10.20 -11.78
N VAL A 38 3.97 9.59 -12.83
CA VAL A 38 3.97 10.16 -14.19
C VAL A 38 2.56 10.43 -14.74
N SER A 39 1.54 9.74 -14.20
CA SER A 39 0.13 9.95 -14.54
C SER A 39 -0.59 10.89 -13.56
N ASP A 40 0.17 11.68 -12.79
CA ASP A 40 -0.29 12.70 -11.85
C ASP A 40 -1.07 12.19 -10.61
N LEU A 41 -0.91 10.90 -10.26
CA LEU A 41 -1.47 10.38 -9.01
C LEU A 41 -0.58 10.77 -7.83
N GLU A 42 -1.17 11.34 -6.78
CA GLU A 42 -0.43 11.73 -5.57
C GLU A 42 0.15 10.52 -4.82
N ILE A 43 1.41 10.66 -4.38
CA ILE A 43 2.14 9.65 -3.63
C ILE A 43 2.21 10.09 -2.17
N LYS A 44 1.64 9.27 -1.28
CA LYS A 44 1.71 9.49 0.17
C LYS A 44 3.15 9.27 0.67
N ARG A 45 3.53 9.97 1.75
CA ARG A 45 4.84 9.78 2.40
C ARG A 45 5.07 8.34 2.87
N ILE A 46 4.02 7.66 3.33
CA ILE A 46 4.05 6.25 3.70
C ILE A 46 2.67 5.62 3.45
N TYR A 47 2.68 4.32 3.14
CA TYR A 47 1.50 3.47 3.06
C TYR A 47 1.56 2.42 4.17
N GLY A 48 0.45 2.22 4.86
CA GLY A 48 0.32 1.32 6.00
C GLY A 48 -0.91 0.42 5.93
N PRO A 49 -1.16 -0.38 6.98
CA PRO A 49 -2.33 -1.26 7.08
C PRO A 49 -3.66 -0.58 6.78
N GLU A 50 -3.83 0.65 7.24
CA GLU A 50 -5.01 1.50 7.02
C GLU A 50 -5.27 1.86 5.55
N ASP A 51 -4.24 1.84 4.69
CA ASP A 51 -4.36 2.19 3.27
C ASP A 51 -4.97 1.04 2.44
N ILE A 52 -4.96 -0.19 2.97
CA ILE A 52 -5.56 -1.37 2.32
C ILE A 52 -6.60 -2.06 3.22
N LYS A 53 -7.12 -1.35 4.22
CA LYS A 53 -8.06 -1.90 5.23
C LYS A 53 -9.44 -2.28 4.67
N ASP A 54 -9.77 -1.83 3.47
CA ASP A 54 -11.06 -2.08 2.80
C ASP A 54 -10.95 -3.07 1.61
N MET A 55 -9.74 -3.54 1.27
CA MET A 55 -9.46 -4.54 0.24
C MET A 55 -9.86 -6.00 0.60
N ASP A 56 -10.90 -6.53 -0.02
CA ASP A 56 -11.35 -7.91 0.18
C ASP A 56 -10.40 -8.89 -0.53
N PHE A 57 -9.68 -9.73 0.22
CA PHE A 57 -8.69 -10.65 -0.36
C PHE A 57 -9.31 -11.59 -1.41
N GLU A 58 -10.52 -12.08 -1.18
CA GLU A 58 -11.16 -13.04 -2.09
C GLU A 58 -11.61 -12.37 -3.39
N LYS A 59 -12.11 -11.14 -3.32
CA LYS A 59 -12.69 -10.44 -4.48
C LYS A 59 -11.68 -9.60 -5.24
N ASP A 60 -10.71 -9.00 -4.53
CA ASP A 60 -9.80 -8.00 -5.10
C ASP A 60 -8.42 -8.59 -5.44
N ILE A 61 -7.96 -9.64 -4.72
CA ILE A 61 -6.60 -10.18 -4.87
C ILE A 61 -6.59 -11.62 -5.39
N GLY A 62 -7.11 -12.56 -4.60
CA GLY A 62 -7.12 -14.00 -4.87
C GLY A 62 -5.74 -14.67 -4.95
N TYR A 63 -5.75 -15.97 -5.25
CA TYR A 63 -4.56 -16.70 -5.66
C TYR A 63 -4.37 -16.66 -7.20
N PRO A 64 -3.14 -16.77 -7.71
CA PRO A 64 -2.91 -16.87 -9.16
C PRO A 64 -3.73 -18.00 -9.79
N GLY A 65 -4.21 -17.79 -11.01
CA GLY A 65 -5.06 -18.76 -11.72
C GLY A 65 -6.52 -18.79 -11.24
N GLN A 66 -6.92 -17.89 -10.36
CA GLN A 66 -8.30 -17.73 -9.90
C GLN A 66 -8.75 -16.28 -10.10
N PHE A 67 -10.05 -16.04 -10.34
CA PHE A 67 -10.63 -14.69 -10.37
C PHE A 67 -10.25 -13.93 -9.08
N PRO A 68 -9.93 -12.62 -9.12
CA PRO A 68 -9.96 -11.70 -10.28
C PRO A 68 -8.69 -11.72 -11.15
N TYR A 69 -7.83 -12.73 -10.97
CA TYR A 69 -6.57 -12.92 -11.71
C TYR A 69 -5.56 -11.78 -11.51
N LEU A 70 -5.70 -10.98 -10.44
CA LEU A 70 -4.78 -9.87 -10.13
C LEU A 70 -3.32 -10.35 -10.04
N ARG A 71 -3.12 -11.56 -9.50
CA ARG A 71 -1.79 -12.17 -9.33
C ARG A 71 -1.35 -13.06 -10.50
N GLY A 72 -2.04 -12.96 -11.64
CA GLY A 72 -1.77 -13.74 -12.85
C GLY A 72 -2.86 -14.76 -13.15
N ASN A 73 -3.06 -15.03 -14.45
CA ASN A 73 -4.08 -15.96 -14.95
C ASN A 73 -3.68 -17.44 -14.91
N GLN A 74 -2.40 -17.75 -14.65
CA GLN A 74 -1.89 -19.11 -14.54
C GLN A 74 -1.51 -19.41 -13.08
N ALA A 75 -1.93 -20.57 -12.57
CA ALA A 75 -1.67 -20.95 -11.17
C ALA A 75 -0.18 -21.07 -10.83
N THR A 76 0.65 -21.49 -11.79
CA THR A 76 2.10 -21.66 -11.61
C THR A 76 2.93 -20.47 -12.08
N GLY A 77 2.32 -19.50 -12.77
CA GLY A 77 3.01 -18.37 -13.39
C GLY A 77 4.26 -18.79 -14.16
N TYR A 78 5.33 -18.00 -14.03
CA TYR A 78 6.58 -18.23 -14.75
C TYR A 78 7.46 -19.36 -14.20
N ARG A 79 7.06 -20.00 -13.10
CA ARG A 79 7.70 -21.25 -12.66
C ARG A 79 7.28 -22.44 -13.52
N GLY A 80 6.10 -22.36 -14.16
CA GLY A 80 5.61 -23.39 -15.08
C GLY A 80 6.04 -23.16 -16.53
N LYS A 81 5.92 -21.91 -17.02
CA LYS A 81 6.31 -21.53 -18.38
C LYS A 81 6.76 -20.08 -18.41
N TYR A 82 7.91 -19.80 -19.02
CA TYR A 82 8.38 -18.43 -19.23
C TYR A 82 7.42 -17.60 -20.08
N TRP A 83 7.51 -16.28 -19.95
CA TRP A 83 6.83 -15.38 -20.87
C TRP A 83 7.41 -15.55 -22.29
N THR A 84 6.57 -15.32 -23.29
CA THR A 84 6.97 -15.24 -24.71
C THR A 84 6.61 -13.87 -25.23
#